data_AF-A0A2G9RWH8-F1
#
_entry.id   AF-A0A2G9RWH8-F1
#
_cell.length_a   1.000
_cell.length_b   1.000
_cell.length_c   1.000
_cell.angle_alpha   90.00
_cell.angle_beta   90.00
_cell.angle_gamma   90.00
#
_symmetry.space_group_name_H-M   'P 1'
#
loop_
_entity.id
_entity.type
_entity.pdbx_description
1 polymer ?
#
loop_
_entity_poly.entity_id
_entity_poly.type
_entity_poly.pdbx_seq_one_letter_code
_entity_poly.pdbx_strand_id
1 'polypeptide(L)'
;YNLLFFASGGGKFNYQGTKRWLEDHLDHTDSSLLQENVAFILCLDTVGSGNSLHLHVSKPPKEGTLQHAFLNELEMVISNQFPEVKFSMVHKKINLAEDTLAWEHERFAIRRLPSFTISHLEGHRSGHRNSVLDLRWKVDTDILARNTRILAEALTRVIYNLTDKGAPADLQIFTQQMQVQKEQLDALMQWLTSQPRAAQLVDKENTVISTLEYYMSRYLKDVKLYHVKADKRYGYNLILW
;
A
#
# COMPACT_ATOMS: atom_id res chain seq x y z
N TYR A 1 9.96 15.98 -0.22
CA TYR A 1 9.15 14.99 0.50
C TYR A 1 10.02 13.79 0.86
N ASN A 2 9.74 13.13 1.99
CA ASN A 2 10.35 11.86 2.37
C ASN A 2 9.34 10.75 2.13
N LEU A 3 9.79 9.63 1.54
CA LEU A 3 8.94 8.46 1.32
C LEU A 3 9.31 7.41 2.38
N LEU A 4 8.32 7.00 3.18
CA LEU A 4 8.44 5.86 4.10
C LEU A 4 7.68 4.68 3.52
N PHE A 5 8.32 3.52 3.55
CA PHE A 5 7.66 2.25 3.28
C PHE A 5 7.38 1.56 4.60
N PHE A 6 6.12 1.20 4.80
CA PHE A 6 5.66 0.43 5.95
C PHE A 6 4.97 -0.81 5.41
N ALA A 7 5.63 -1.96 5.58
CA ALA A 7 4.94 -3.23 5.47
C ALA A 7 4.28 -3.46 6.82
N SER A 8 2.98 -3.76 6.83
CA SER A 8 2.29 -4.19 8.03
C SER A 8 1.89 -5.66 7.91
N GLY A 9 1.74 -6.35 9.03
CA GLY A 9 1.14 -7.67 9.01
C GLY A 9 0.11 -7.88 10.09
N GLY A 10 -0.42 -9.09 10.10
CA GLY A 10 -1.76 -9.31 10.60
C GLY A 10 -2.80 -8.44 9.88
N GLY A 11 -2.57 -8.05 8.62
CA GLY A 11 -3.56 -7.36 7.78
C GLY A 11 -4.88 -8.12 7.70
N LYS A 12 -4.82 -9.45 7.64
CA LYS A 12 -5.99 -10.36 7.70
C LYS A 12 -6.62 -10.45 9.08
N PHE A 13 -5.86 -10.18 10.14
CA PHE A 13 -6.36 -10.09 11.50
C PHE A 13 -6.79 -8.65 11.80
N ASN A 14 -7.66 -8.10 10.94
CA ASN A 14 -8.22 -6.76 11.11
C ASN A 14 -7.15 -5.65 11.23
N TYR A 15 -6.06 -5.75 10.46
CA TYR A 15 -4.96 -4.77 10.44
C TYR A 15 -4.33 -4.54 11.82
N GLN A 16 -4.11 -5.62 12.57
CA GLN A 16 -3.62 -5.53 13.94
C GLN A 16 -2.18 -4.98 14.02
N GLY A 17 -1.30 -5.30 13.07
CA GLY A 17 0.04 -4.72 12.98
C GLY A 17 -0.01 -3.21 12.80
N THR A 18 -0.79 -2.73 11.83
CA THR A 18 -1.06 -1.30 11.61
C THR A 18 -1.63 -0.61 12.84
N LYS A 19 -2.63 -1.23 13.49
CA LYS A 19 -3.23 -0.70 14.71
C LYS A 19 -2.18 -0.52 15.80
N ARG A 20 -1.35 -1.53 16.01
CA ARG A 20 -0.34 -1.49 17.06
C ARG A 20 0.75 -0.47 16.78
N TRP A 21 1.23 -0.43 15.54
CA TRP A 21 2.19 0.58 15.12
C TRP A 21 1.67 2.00 15.40
N LEU A 22 0.39 2.24 15.08
CA LEU A 22 -0.29 3.50 15.39
C LEU A 22 -0.35 3.78 16.90
N GLU A 23 -0.67 2.80 17.74
CA GLU A 23 -0.69 2.98 19.20
C GLU A 23 0.71 3.34 19.74
N ASP A 24 1.75 2.60 19.33
CA ASP A 24 3.11 2.81 19.81
C ASP A 24 3.69 4.16 19.34
N HIS A 25 3.33 4.63 18.14
CA HIS A 25 3.88 5.84 17.52
C HIS A 25 2.96 7.07 17.55
N LEU A 26 1.74 6.99 18.08
CA LEU A 26 0.85 8.15 18.24
C LEU A 26 0.46 8.40 19.67
N ASP A 27 0.36 7.37 20.52
CA ASP A 27 -0.14 7.54 21.89
C ASP A 27 0.98 7.96 22.88
N HIS A 28 2.24 8.07 22.44
CA HIS A 28 3.35 8.62 23.24
C HIS A 28 3.51 10.12 22.95
N THR A 29 3.60 10.96 23.98
CA THR A 29 3.53 12.44 23.92
C THR A 29 4.54 13.14 22.99
N ASP A 30 5.60 12.46 22.53
CA ASP A 30 6.54 12.97 21.53
C ASP A 30 6.05 12.80 20.07
N SER A 31 4.85 12.24 19.88
CA SER A 31 4.31 11.79 18.59
C SER A 31 3.43 12.80 17.84
N SER A 32 3.29 14.03 18.35
CA SER A 32 2.63 15.14 17.61
C SER A 32 3.25 15.33 16.22
N LEU A 33 4.55 15.01 16.09
CA LEU A 33 5.30 15.13 14.85
C LEU A 33 4.78 14.22 13.73
N LEU A 34 4.22 13.04 14.01
CA LEU A 34 3.68 12.19 12.93
C LEU A 34 2.32 12.69 12.42
N GLN A 35 1.47 13.21 13.30
CA GLN A 35 0.19 13.81 12.86
C GLN A 35 0.42 15.10 12.06
N GLU A 36 1.44 15.87 12.40
CA GLU A 36 1.72 17.14 11.75
C GLU A 36 2.58 17.01 10.48
N ASN A 37 3.46 16.00 10.41
CA ASN A 37 4.42 15.87 9.28
C ASN A 37 3.99 14.86 8.20
N VAL A 38 2.96 14.04 8.43
CA VAL A 38 2.50 13.07 7.41
C VAL A 38 1.56 13.75 6.41
N ALA A 39 2.06 13.88 5.17
CA ALA A 39 1.30 14.43 4.05
C ALA A 39 0.07 13.58 3.69
N PHE A 40 0.27 12.30 3.42
CA PHE A 40 -0.76 11.29 3.20
C PHE A 40 -0.18 9.88 3.28
N ILE A 41 -1.06 8.89 3.43
CA ILE A 41 -0.71 7.47 3.50
C ILE A 41 -1.41 6.76 2.34
N LEU A 42 -0.60 6.11 1.50
CA LEU A 42 -1.07 5.27 0.40
C LEU A 42 -0.93 3.80 0.80
N CYS A 43 -2.05 3.11 0.96
CA CYS A 43 -2.07 1.66 1.14
C CYS A 43 -2.27 0.97 -0.22
N LEU A 44 -1.58 -0.13 -0.46
CA LEU A 44 -1.71 -0.93 -1.68
C LEU A 44 -2.34 -2.28 -1.33
N ASP A 45 -3.41 -2.68 -2.02
CA ASP A 45 -4.02 -3.99 -1.86
C ASP A 45 -4.29 -4.60 -3.24
N THR A 46 -3.74 -5.77 -3.51
CA THR A 46 -4.01 -6.56 -4.71
C THR A 46 -3.99 -5.74 -6.01
N VAL A 47 -2.82 -5.28 -6.46
CA VAL A 47 -2.67 -4.49 -7.71
C VAL A 47 -2.09 -5.30 -8.88
N GLY A 48 -1.95 -6.62 -8.72
CA GLY A 48 -1.31 -7.51 -9.69
C GLY A 48 -2.27 -8.18 -10.70
N SER A 49 -3.53 -7.77 -10.76
CA SER A 49 -4.52 -8.35 -11.68
C SER A 49 -5.57 -7.32 -12.07
N GLY A 50 -6.26 -7.57 -13.18
CA GLY A 50 -7.34 -6.73 -13.68
C GLY A 50 -6.89 -5.46 -14.42
N ASN A 51 -7.83 -4.90 -15.19
CA ASN A 51 -7.68 -3.62 -15.90
C ASN A 51 -8.47 -2.48 -15.25
N SER A 52 -8.95 -2.70 -14.03
CA SER A 52 -9.62 -1.69 -13.22
C SER A 52 -8.75 -1.36 -12.01
N LEU A 53 -8.67 -0.08 -11.69
CA LEU A 53 -8.05 0.42 -10.46
C LEU A 53 -9.07 1.27 -9.71
N HIS A 54 -9.24 0.96 -8.43
CA HIS A 54 -10.18 1.61 -7.54
C HIS A 54 -9.41 2.30 -6.42
N LEU A 55 -9.69 3.58 -6.24
CA LEU A 55 -9.21 4.36 -5.10
C LEU A 55 -10.26 4.34 -4.00
N HIS A 56 -10.01 3.59 -2.95
CA HIS A 56 -10.88 3.49 -1.78
C HIS A 56 -10.56 4.60 -0.79
N VAL A 57 -11.58 5.39 -0.47
CA VAL A 57 -11.46 6.53 0.45
C VAL A 57 -12.53 6.49 1.53
N SER A 58 -12.12 6.79 2.77
CA SER A 58 -13.03 6.95 3.91
C SER A 58 -13.67 8.33 3.97
N LYS A 59 -12.95 9.33 3.48
CA LYS A 59 -13.37 10.73 3.37
C LYS A 59 -12.93 11.22 1.99
N PRO A 60 -13.80 11.85 1.20
CA PRO A 60 -13.38 12.43 -0.07
C PRO A 60 -12.25 13.45 0.16
N PRO A 61 -11.18 13.39 -0.63
CA PRO A 61 -10.05 14.31 -0.48
C PRO A 61 -10.51 15.73 -0.80
N LYS A 62 -10.19 16.68 0.10
CA LYS A 62 -10.56 18.09 -0.08
C LYS A 62 -9.62 18.77 -1.08
N GLU A 63 -10.17 19.67 -1.88
CA GLU A 63 -9.39 20.53 -2.78
C GLU A 63 -8.30 21.29 -1.99
N GLY A 64 -7.11 21.41 -2.58
CA GLY A 64 -5.93 21.99 -1.93
C GLY A 64 -5.14 21.07 -1.01
N THR A 65 -5.61 19.83 -0.76
CA THR A 65 -4.82 18.82 -0.02
C THR A 65 -3.90 18.03 -0.95
N LEU A 66 -2.77 17.54 -0.43
CA LEU A 66 -1.85 16.66 -1.18
C LEU A 66 -2.52 15.35 -1.62
N GLN A 67 -3.50 14.87 -0.86
CA GLN A 67 -4.30 13.71 -1.24
C GLN A 67 -5.13 13.97 -2.50
N HIS A 68 -5.73 15.16 -2.61
CA HIS A 68 -6.47 15.57 -3.81
C HIS A 68 -5.52 15.80 -5.00
N ALA A 69 -4.36 16.43 -4.77
CA ALA A 69 -3.34 16.56 -5.80
C ALA A 69 -2.91 15.19 -6.35
N PHE A 70 -2.65 14.20 -5.47
CA PHE A 70 -2.34 12.85 -5.91
C PHE A 70 -3.45 12.18 -6.71
N LEU A 71 -4.72 12.38 -6.32
CA LEU A 71 -5.86 11.85 -7.07
C LEU A 71 -5.91 12.44 -8.49
N ASN A 72 -5.75 13.76 -8.62
CA ASN A 72 -5.75 14.43 -9.92
C ASN A 72 -4.59 13.98 -10.80
N GLU A 73 -3.38 13.85 -10.23
CA GLU A 73 -2.22 13.35 -10.95
C GLU A 73 -2.42 11.89 -11.41
N LEU A 74 -3.03 11.06 -10.57
CA LEU A 74 -3.30 9.66 -10.91
C LEU A 74 -4.32 9.56 -12.06
N GLU A 75 -5.41 10.33 -12.01
CA GLU A 75 -6.39 10.39 -13.10
C GLU A 75 -5.78 10.89 -14.41
N MET A 76 -4.91 11.89 -14.33
CA MET A 76 -4.21 12.46 -15.49
C MET A 76 -3.20 11.47 -16.09
N VAL A 77 -2.42 10.76 -15.27
CA VAL A 77 -1.50 9.72 -15.74
C VAL A 77 -2.27 8.57 -16.40
N ILE A 78 -3.36 8.11 -15.81
CA ILE A 78 -4.17 7.02 -16.36
C ILE A 78 -4.80 7.43 -17.68
N SER A 79 -5.45 8.60 -17.74
CA SER A 79 -6.15 9.07 -18.95
C SER A 79 -5.21 9.31 -20.14
N ASN A 80 -4.02 9.89 -19.91
CA ASN A 80 -3.10 10.23 -21.01
C ASN A 80 -2.17 9.08 -21.38
N GLN A 81 -1.66 8.33 -20.39
CA GLN A 81 -0.61 7.33 -20.63
C GLN A 81 -1.14 5.89 -20.67
N PHE A 82 -2.30 5.61 -20.04
CA PHE A 82 -2.84 4.26 -19.91
C PHE A 82 -4.37 4.22 -20.09
N PRO A 83 -4.89 4.59 -21.26
CA PRO A 83 -6.34 4.70 -21.51
C PRO A 83 -7.08 3.35 -21.38
N GLU A 84 -6.35 2.24 -21.43
CA GLU A 84 -6.85 0.88 -21.20
C GLU A 84 -7.28 0.60 -19.75
N VAL A 85 -6.79 1.38 -18.77
CA VAL A 85 -7.06 1.15 -17.35
C VAL A 85 -8.28 1.96 -16.91
N LYS A 86 -9.31 1.28 -16.42
CA LYS A 86 -10.50 1.92 -15.87
C LYS A 86 -10.23 2.36 -14.45
N PHE A 87 -10.25 3.67 -14.20
CA PHE A 87 -10.10 4.23 -12.87
C PHE A 87 -11.45 4.62 -12.27
N SER A 88 -11.64 4.39 -10.97
CA SER A 88 -12.80 4.91 -10.24
C SER A 88 -12.49 5.16 -8.76
N MET A 89 -13.12 6.17 -8.18
CA MET A 89 -13.05 6.45 -6.75
C MET A 89 -14.25 5.81 -6.04
N VAL A 90 -13.97 4.96 -5.04
CA VAL A 90 -14.98 4.30 -4.22
C VAL A 90 -14.94 4.92 -2.82
N HIS A 91 -16.01 5.61 -2.45
CA HIS A 91 -16.14 6.20 -1.11
C HIS A 91 -16.98 5.30 -0.20
N LYS A 92 -16.42 4.92 0.95
CA LYS A 92 -17.11 4.18 2.00
C LYS A 92 -16.95 4.91 3.33
N LYS A 93 -18.07 5.26 3.98
CA LYS A 93 -18.03 5.80 5.34
C LYS A 93 -17.65 4.71 6.34
N ILE A 94 -16.76 5.04 7.27
CA ILE A 94 -16.34 4.13 8.35
C ILE A 94 -17.51 3.90 9.31
N ASN A 95 -17.85 2.65 9.56
CA ASN A 95 -18.81 2.27 10.58
C ASN A 95 -18.09 1.91 11.88
N LEU A 96 -18.14 2.79 12.88
CA LEU A 96 -17.47 2.56 14.17
C LEU A 96 -18.11 1.45 15.01
N ALA A 97 -19.34 1.02 14.66
CA ALA A 97 -20.01 -0.07 15.36
C ALA A 97 -19.61 -1.46 14.84
N GLU A 98 -18.92 -1.55 13.70
CA GLU A 98 -18.45 -2.81 13.15
C GLU A 98 -17.04 -3.11 13.68
N ASP A 99 -16.84 -4.30 14.27
CA ASP A 99 -15.55 -4.69 14.83
C ASP A 99 -14.48 -4.88 13.74
N THR A 100 -14.89 -5.19 12.51
CA THR A 100 -14.00 -5.43 11.37
C THR A 100 -13.95 -4.25 10.41
N LEU A 101 -12.75 -3.80 10.09
CA LEU A 101 -12.52 -2.77 9.08
C LEU A 101 -12.44 -3.37 7.68
N ALA A 102 -12.87 -2.60 6.69
CA ALA A 102 -12.88 -3.04 5.29
C ALA A 102 -11.51 -2.90 4.61
N TRP A 103 -10.85 -1.78 4.86
CA TRP A 103 -9.58 -1.40 4.24
C TRP A 103 -8.58 -0.92 5.28
N GLU A 104 -7.28 -1.04 4.98
CA GLU A 104 -6.23 -0.67 5.92
C GLU A 104 -6.24 0.83 6.22
N HIS A 105 -6.54 1.66 5.22
CA HIS A 105 -6.63 3.11 5.38
C HIS A 105 -7.67 3.54 6.44
N GLU A 106 -8.67 2.73 6.74
CA GLU A 106 -9.66 3.04 7.78
C GLU A 106 -8.99 3.16 9.18
N ARG A 107 -7.94 2.38 9.46
CA ARG A 107 -7.16 2.48 10.71
C ARG A 107 -6.52 3.86 10.87
N PHE A 108 -5.91 4.34 9.79
CA PHE A 108 -5.25 5.65 9.75
C PHE A 108 -6.28 6.79 9.81
N ALA A 109 -7.41 6.65 9.11
CA ALA A 109 -8.48 7.64 9.09
C ALA A 109 -9.15 7.84 10.46
N ILE A 110 -9.28 6.78 11.28
CA ILE A 110 -9.75 6.88 12.67
C ILE A 110 -8.83 7.78 13.51
N ARG A 111 -7.52 7.68 13.30
CA ARG A 111 -6.50 8.53 13.96
C ARG A 111 -6.30 9.88 13.26
N ARG A 112 -7.23 10.28 12.37
CA ARG A 112 -7.24 11.54 11.62
C ARG A 112 -6.06 11.72 10.64
N LEU A 113 -5.41 10.63 10.24
CA LEU A 113 -4.36 10.67 9.22
C LEU A 113 -4.96 10.58 7.81
N PRO A 114 -4.57 11.48 6.87
CA PRO A 114 -5.03 11.42 5.49
C PRO A 114 -4.54 10.14 4.83
N SER A 115 -5.46 9.29 4.38
CA SER A 115 -5.14 7.94 3.92
C SER A 115 -6.15 7.40 2.92
N PHE A 116 -5.68 6.53 2.03
CA PHE A 116 -6.49 5.87 1.00
C PHE A 116 -5.86 4.54 0.59
N THR A 117 -6.67 3.65 -0.01
CA THR A 117 -6.19 2.35 -0.49
C THR A 117 -6.42 2.22 -1.99
N ILE A 118 -5.39 1.79 -2.74
CA ILE A 118 -5.53 1.46 -4.16
C ILE A 118 -5.66 -0.05 -4.30
N SER A 119 -6.68 -0.50 -5.02
CA SER A 119 -6.89 -1.91 -5.30
C SER A 119 -7.56 -2.12 -6.65
N HIS A 120 -7.33 -3.27 -7.29
CA HIS A 120 -8.12 -3.69 -8.46
C HIS A 120 -9.53 -4.18 -8.08
N LEU A 121 -9.79 -4.38 -6.78
CA LEU A 121 -11.07 -4.86 -6.26
C LEU A 121 -12.02 -3.70 -6.03
N GLU A 122 -13.25 -3.81 -6.54
CA GLU A 122 -14.33 -2.85 -6.27
C GLU A 122 -14.80 -2.89 -4.80
N GLY A 123 -14.70 -4.06 -4.15
CA GLY A 123 -15.25 -4.28 -2.82
C GLY A 123 -14.33 -5.11 -1.92
N HIS A 124 -14.32 -4.75 -0.63
CA HIS A 124 -13.52 -5.40 0.40
C HIS A 124 -13.99 -6.83 0.74
N ARG A 125 -15.23 -7.20 0.37
CA ARG A 125 -15.83 -8.53 0.61
C ARG A 125 -15.55 -9.53 -0.52
N SER A 126 -14.74 -9.15 -1.50
CA SER A 126 -14.41 -10.03 -2.62
C SER A 126 -13.73 -11.32 -2.15
N GLY A 127 -14.18 -12.46 -2.65
CA GLY A 127 -13.64 -13.77 -2.29
C GLY A 127 -12.16 -13.94 -2.65
N HIS A 128 -11.69 -13.22 -3.69
CA HIS A 128 -10.28 -13.18 -4.10
C HIS A 128 -9.36 -12.74 -2.97
N ARG A 129 -9.83 -11.83 -2.11
CA ARG A 129 -9.05 -11.29 -1.01
C ARG A 129 -8.80 -12.34 0.08
N ASN A 130 -9.75 -13.24 0.36
CA ASN A 130 -9.69 -14.18 1.49
C ASN A 130 -9.66 -15.64 1.06
N SER A 131 -9.14 -15.93 -0.14
CA SER A 131 -9.07 -17.29 -0.67
C SER A 131 -7.79 -17.99 -0.24
N VAL A 132 -7.90 -19.26 0.17
CA VAL A 132 -6.76 -20.18 0.33
C VAL A 132 -6.13 -20.52 -1.03
N LEU A 133 -6.88 -20.36 -2.12
CA LEU A 133 -6.44 -20.60 -3.49
C LEU A 133 -5.73 -19.38 -4.11
N ASP A 134 -5.07 -18.56 -3.29
CA ASP A 134 -4.24 -17.46 -3.76
C ASP A 134 -2.92 -18.01 -4.31
N LEU A 135 -2.88 -18.18 -5.64
CA LEU A 135 -1.83 -18.87 -6.38
C LEU A 135 -1.15 -17.92 -7.36
N ARG A 136 0.11 -18.22 -7.69
CA ARG A 136 0.96 -17.40 -8.58
C ARG A 136 0.29 -17.04 -9.91
N TRP A 137 -0.48 -17.95 -10.51
CA TRP A 137 -1.12 -17.74 -11.81
C TRP A 137 -2.23 -16.68 -11.81
N LYS A 138 -2.74 -16.26 -10.65
CA LYS A 138 -3.73 -15.18 -10.55
C LYS A 138 -3.12 -13.79 -10.68
N VAL A 139 -1.80 -13.69 -10.48
CA VAL A 139 -1.05 -12.44 -10.60
C VAL A 139 -0.39 -12.41 -11.97
N ASP A 140 -0.67 -11.36 -12.72
CA ASP A 140 -0.02 -11.10 -14.00
C ASP A 140 1.12 -10.10 -13.78
N THR A 141 2.33 -10.50 -14.18
CA THR A 141 3.53 -9.67 -14.03
C THR A 141 3.46 -8.43 -14.91
N ASP A 142 2.82 -8.50 -16.10
CA ASP A 142 2.69 -7.36 -17.00
C ASP A 142 1.73 -6.32 -16.42
N ILE A 143 0.62 -6.77 -15.83
CA ILE A 143 -0.34 -5.90 -15.12
C ILE A 143 0.32 -5.29 -13.88
N LEU A 144 1.06 -6.09 -13.11
CA LEU A 144 1.78 -5.59 -11.94
C LEU A 144 2.79 -4.52 -12.33
N ALA A 145 3.61 -4.76 -13.37
CA ALA A 145 4.58 -3.80 -13.85
C ALA A 145 3.93 -2.50 -14.36
N ARG A 146 2.81 -2.62 -15.09
CA ARG A 146 2.00 -1.48 -15.54
C ARG A 146 1.50 -0.66 -14.36
N ASN A 147 0.88 -1.32 -13.38
CA ASN A 147 0.27 -0.64 -12.23
C ASN A 147 1.34 -0.02 -11.32
N THR A 148 2.49 -0.68 -11.14
CA THR A 148 3.66 -0.09 -10.47
C THR A 148 4.15 1.16 -11.20
N ARG A 149 4.21 1.13 -12.54
CA ARG A 149 4.60 2.30 -13.35
C ARG A 149 3.61 3.46 -13.16
N ILE A 150 2.31 3.20 -13.23
CA ILE A 150 1.25 4.21 -12.99
C ILE A 150 1.43 4.88 -11.62
N LEU A 151 1.60 4.08 -10.56
CA LEU A 151 1.76 4.59 -9.20
C LEU A 151 3.06 5.38 -9.02
N ALA A 152 4.16 4.90 -9.61
CA ALA A 152 5.45 5.58 -9.54
C ALA A 152 5.41 6.94 -10.25
N GLU A 153 4.82 7.01 -11.44
CA GLU A 153 4.62 8.26 -12.19
C GLU A 153 3.76 9.26 -11.40
N ALA A 154 2.60 8.83 -10.90
CA ALA A 154 1.72 9.67 -10.10
C ALA A 154 2.41 10.20 -8.83
N LEU A 155 3.11 9.34 -8.09
CA LEU A 155 3.87 9.75 -6.91
C LEU A 155 4.97 10.75 -7.24
N THR A 156 5.69 10.53 -8.33
CA THR A 156 6.82 11.37 -8.74
C THR A 156 6.34 12.76 -9.15
N ARG A 157 5.22 12.83 -9.87
CA ARG A 157 4.57 14.10 -10.23
C ARG A 157 4.17 14.92 -9.01
N VAL A 158 3.61 14.27 -7.98
CA VAL A 158 3.28 14.94 -6.71
C VAL A 158 4.53 15.39 -5.96
N ILE A 159 5.56 14.54 -5.87
CA ILE A 159 6.78 14.83 -5.11
C ILE A 159 7.55 16.01 -5.71
N TYR A 160 7.67 16.06 -7.03
CA TYR A 160 8.39 17.12 -7.74
C TYR A 160 7.52 18.32 -8.11
N ASN A 161 6.22 18.22 -7.86
CA ASN A 161 5.20 19.19 -8.22
C ASN A 161 5.30 19.59 -9.71
N LEU A 162 5.26 18.59 -10.59
CA LEU A 162 5.54 18.76 -12.01
C LEU A 162 4.43 19.54 -12.74
N THR A 163 3.19 19.39 -12.29
CA THR A 163 2.02 20.06 -12.90
C THR A 163 2.05 21.57 -12.65
N ASP A 164 2.37 22.01 -11.45
CA ASP A 164 2.56 23.44 -11.15
C ASP A 164 3.77 24.05 -11.90
N LYS A 165 4.74 23.21 -12.27
CA LYS A 165 5.92 23.62 -13.06
C LYS A 165 5.68 23.58 -14.57
N GLY A 166 4.46 23.28 -15.02
CA GLY A 166 4.10 23.26 -16.44
C GLY A 166 4.67 22.07 -17.21
N ALA A 167 4.97 20.96 -16.54
CA ALA A 167 5.40 19.75 -17.22
C ALA A 167 4.26 19.19 -18.10
N PRO A 168 4.55 18.69 -19.31
CA PRO A 168 3.53 18.13 -20.17
C PRO A 168 2.88 16.88 -19.54
N ALA A 169 1.58 16.72 -19.77
CA ALA A 169 0.80 15.59 -19.27
C ALA A 169 1.37 14.24 -19.76
N ASP A 170 1.95 14.23 -20.97
CA ASP A 170 2.51 13.02 -21.59
C ASP A 170 3.94 12.67 -21.14
N LEU A 171 4.54 13.46 -20.23
CA LEU A 171 5.89 13.17 -19.73
C LEU A 171 5.93 11.82 -19.01
N GLN A 172 6.73 10.89 -19.54
CA GLN A 172 7.04 9.62 -18.89
C GLN A 172 8.43 9.70 -18.28
N ILE A 173 8.51 9.56 -16.96
CA ILE A 173 9.76 9.69 -16.19
C ILE A 173 10.47 8.34 -16.11
N PHE A 174 9.72 7.26 -15.90
CA PHE A 174 10.24 5.90 -15.75
C PHE A 174 10.36 5.21 -17.11
N THR A 175 11.23 5.74 -17.97
CA THR A 175 11.57 5.16 -19.28
C THR A 175 13.00 4.63 -19.31
N GLN A 176 13.26 3.69 -20.24
CA GLN A 176 14.59 3.12 -20.51
C GLN A 176 15.27 2.55 -19.25
N GLN A 177 16.28 3.24 -18.72
CA GLN A 177 17.09 2.80 -17.60
C GLN A 177 16.35 2.85 -16.26
N MET A 178 15.32 3.71 -16.14
CA MET A 178 14.48 3.81 -14.96
C MET A 178 13.18 2.99 -15.09
N GLN A 179 13.07 2.15 -16.12
CA GLN A 179 11.91 1.29 -16.29
C GLN A 179 11.84 0.23 -15.17
N VAL A 180 10.61 -0.11 -14.79
CA VAL A 180 10.33 -1.26 -13.92
C VAL A 180 10.83 -2.56 -14.57
N GLN A 181 11.78 -3.21 -13.91
CA GLN A 181 12.37 -4.47 -14.36
C GLN A 181 11.37 -5.62 -14.14
N LYS A 182 10.82 -6.15 -15.23
CA LYS A 182 9.78 -7.20 -15.18
C LYS A 182 10.33 -8.51 -14.66
N GLU A 183 11.57 -8.83 -15.03
CA GLU A 183 12.28 -10.05 -14.65
C GLU A 183 12.49 -10.08 -13.12
N GLN A 184 12.80 -8.92 -12.54
CA GLN A 184 12.96 -8.77 -11.10
C GLN A 184 11.63 -8.93 -10.37
N LEU A 185 10.55 -8.33 -10.88
CA LEU A 185 9.21 -8.51 -10.32
C LEU A 185 8.77 -9.98 -10.40
N ASP A 186 9.06 -10.66 -11.51
CA ASP A 186 8.72 -12.06 -11.70
C ASP A 186 9.45 -12.96 -10.70
N ALA A 187 10.77 -12.78 -10.55
CA ALA A 187 11.59 -13.51 -9.59
C ALA A 187 11.13 -13.29 -8.15
N LEU A 188 10.81 -12.03 -7.78
CA LEU A 188 10.26 -11.71 -6.46
C LEU A 188 8.89 -12.38 -6.24
N MET A 189 8.01 -12.33 -7.24
CA MET A 189 6.68 -12.95 -7.14
C MET A 189 6.77 -14.47 -7.04
N GLN A 190 7.65 -15.10 -7.81
CA GLN A 190 7.90 -16.54 -7.73
C GLN A 190 8.43 -16.93 -6.36
N TRP A 191 9.38 -16.15 -5.82
CA TRP A 191 9.91 -16.38 -4.48
C TRP A 191 8.82 -16.19 -3.41
N LEU A 192 8.10 -15.07 -3.39
CA LEU A 192 7.05 -14.80 -2.40
C LEU A 192 5.93 -15.83 -2.41
N THR A 193 5.59 -16.38 -3.57
CA THR A 193 4.54 -17.41 -3.71
C THR A 193 5.02 -18.81 -3.36
N SER A 194 6.34 -19.06 -3.36
CA SER A 194 6.93 -20.34 -2.95
C SER A 194 6.97 -20.53 -1.42
N GLN A 195 6.80 -19.45 -0.66
CA GLN A 195 6.98 -19.44 0.79
C GLN A 195 5.64 -19.46 1.52
N PRO A 196 5.50 -20.23 2.62
CA PRO A 196 4.28 -20.23 3.41
C PRO A 196 4.12 -18.88 4.12
N ARG A 197 2.96 -18.25 3.91
CA ARG A 197 2.55 -17.00 4.58
C ARG A 197 1.60 -17.23 5.74
N ALA A 198 1.32 -18.50 6.05
CA ALA A 198 0.43 -18.86 7.13
C ALA A 198 1.07 -18.42 8.43
N ALA A 199 0.24 -17.78 9.23
CA ALA A 199 0.64 -17.14 10.44
C ALA A 199 1.55 -18.03 11.30
N GLN A 200 1.04 -19.22 11.62
CA GLN A 200 1.67 -20.22 12.47
C GLN A 200 3.03 -20.75 11.97
N LEU A 201 3.36 -20.52 10.69
CA LEU A 201 4.60 -20.97 10.06
C LEU A 201 5.64 -19.86 9.97
N VAL A 202 5.28 -18.63 10.34
CA VAL A 202 6.18 -17.48 10.34
C VAL A 202 6.71 -17.26 11.75
N ASP A 203 7.82 -17.93 12.04
CA ASP A 203 8.58 -17.73 13.28
C ASP A 203 9.49 -16.50 13.19
N LYS A 204 10.04 -16.10 14.35
CA LYS A 204 10.96 -14.94 14.47
C LYS A 204 12.21 -15.05 13.59
N GLU A 205 12.64 -16.27 13.29
CA GLU A 205 13.82 -16.57 12.47
C GLU A 205 13.46 -16.93 11.02
N ASN A 206 12.24 -16.59 10.58
CA ASN A 206 11.81 -16.94 9.23
C ASN A 206 12.70 -16.25 8.19
N THR A 207 13.27 -17.06 7.30
CA THR A 207 14.11 -16.66 6.18
C THR A 207 13.42 -15.67 5.23
N VAL A 208 12.08 -15.69 5.15
CA VAL A 208 11.32 -14.73 4.33
C VAL A 208 11.53 -13.31 4.81
N ILE A 209 11.54 -13.12 6.13
CA ILE A 209 11.61 -11.80 6.75
C ILE A 209 13.01 -11.21 6.56
N SER A 210 14.04 -11.98 6.88
CA SER A 210 15.44 -11.57 6.72
C SER A 210 15.82 -11.37 5.25
N THR A 211 15.27 -12.17 4.34
CA THR A 211 15.50 -11.97 2.90
C THR A 211 14.81 -10.70 2.40
N LEU A 212 13.60 -10.38 2.86
CA LEU A 212 12.94 -9.10 2.53
C LEU A 212 13.74 -7.92 3.06
N GLU A 213 14.22 -7.99 4.30
CA GLU A 213 15.07 -6.95 4.90
C GLU A 213 16.36 -6.76 4.12
N TYR A 214 17.07 -7.84 3.82
CA TYR A 214 18.28 -7.81 2.99
C TYR A 214 18.00 -7.21 1.61
N TYR A 215 16.93 -7.65 0.95
CA TYR A 215 16.54 -7.16 -0.36
C TYR A 215 16.20 -5.67 -0.32
N MET A 216 15.43 -5.22 0.67
CA MET A 216 15.05 -3.81 0.84
C MET A 216 16.26 -2.93 1.20
N SER A 217 17.20 -3.42 2.02
CA SER A 217 18.40 -2.67 2.42
C SER A 217 19.32 -2.34 1.24
N ARG A 218 19.21 -3.07 0.13
CA ARG A 218 19.92 -2.75 -1.11
C ARG A 218 19.38 -1.49 -1.80
N TYR A 219 18.10 -1.18 -1.63
CA TYR A 219 17.41 -0.07 -2.31
C TYR A 219 17.03 1.09 -1.37
N LEU A 220 16.90 0.82 -0.07
CA LEU A 220 16.50 1.78 0.95
C LEU A 220 17.66 2.10 1.89
N LYS A 221 17.72 3.34 2.38
CA LYS A 221 18.82 3.82 3.24
C LYS A 221 18.78 3.27 4.67
N ASP A 222 17.59 3.21 5.27
CA ASP A 222 17.37 2.75 6.64
C ASP A 222 16.21 1.75 6.61
N VAL A 223 16.49 0.50 6.98
CA VAL A 223 15.49 -0.55 7.11
C VAL A 223 15.54 -1.00 8.55
N LYS A 224 14.41 -0.84 9.25
CA LYS A 224 14.26 -1.21 10.66
C LYS A 224 13.19 -2.26 10.78
N LEU A 225 13.51 -3.28 11.55
CA LEU A 225 12.60 -4.37 11.85
C LEU A 225 12.09 -4.23 13.29
N TYR A 226 10.76 -4.26 13.44
CA TYR A 226 10.10 -4.19 14.74
C TYR A 226 9.38 -5.50 15.05
N HIS A 227 9.81 -6.18 16.10
CA HIS A 227 9.11 -7.35 16.63
C HIS A 227 8.20 -6.92 17.79
N VAL A 228 6.89 -7.04 17.59
CA VAL A 228 5.91 -6.88 18.67
C VAL A 228 5.49 -8.26 19.17
N LYS A 229 5.28 -8.42 20.48
CA LYS A 229 4.63 -9.61 21.05
C LYS A 229 3.13 -9.35 21.21
N ALA A 230 2.29 -10.30 20.78
CA ALA A 230 0.85 -10.20 20.97
C ALA A 230 0.51 -10.21 22.46
N ASP A 231 -0.40 -9.31 22.88
CA ASP A 231 -0.79 -9.19 24.28
C ASP A 231 -1.63 -10.40 24.72
N LYS A 232 -1.35 -10.95 25.90
CA LYS A 232 -1.90 -12.22 26.40
C LYS A 232 -3.43 -12.21 26.58
N ARG A 233 -4.06 -11.04 26.58
CA ARG A 233 -5.52 -10.88 26.80
C ARG A 233 -6.38 -11.30 25.63
N TYR A 234 -5.82 -11.37 24.41
CA TYR A 234 -6.53 -11.81 23.22
C TYR A 234 -5.75 -12.98 22.64
N GLY A 235 -6.07 -14.19 23.10
CA GLY A 235 -5.35 -15.41 22.77
C GLY A 235 -5.45 -15.80 21.30
N TYR A 236 -4.62 -15.20 20.45
CA TYR A 236 -4.29 -15.68 19.12
C TYR A 236 -2.85 -15.26 18.81
N ASN A 237 -1.97 -16.25 18.66
CA ASN A 237 -0.64 -16.04 18.11
C ASN A 237 -0.80 -15.65 16.63
N LEU A 238 -0.67 -14.36 16.29
CA LEU A 238 0.31 -13.94 15.29
C LEU A 238 0.53 -12.43 15.09
N ILE A 239 1.77 -12.08 14.78
CA ILE A 239 2.24 -10.77 14.29
C ILE A 239 2.84 -10.97 12.90
N LEU A 240 2.57 -10.04 11.99
CA LEU A 240 3.55 -9.65 10.97
C LEU A 240 3.57 -8.11 10.93
N TRP A 241 4.69 -7.57 10.46
CA TRP A 241 5.14 -6.21 10.10
C TRP A 241 4.53 -4.94 10.73
#